data_AF-A0A015IS63-F1
#
_entry.id   AF-A0A015IS63-F1
#
_cell.length_a   1.000
_cell.length_b   1.000
_cell.length_c   1.000
_cell.angle_alpha   90.00
_cell.angle_beta   90.00
_cell.angle_gamma   90.00
#
_symmetry.space_group_name_H-M   'P 1'
#
loop_
_entity.id
_entity.type
_entity.pdbx_description
1 polymer ?
#
loop_
_entity_poly.entity_id
_entity_poly.type
_entity_poly.pdbx_seq_one_letter_code
_entity_poly.pdbx_strand_id
1 'polypeptide(L)'
;MVELDLEISVLEVSGSPTCLDHTHYVGDRNKIAKMLKIILNYIKINYSGCYEDFRRIKVYGIQVYDHDFYIYSMCLPFAGVYYFKLEKKFSCPTMTFLLFKELPKFASNLWMMRDIIISSTESIYTYVTNIISESSDDDSKIDKVKTSPPGKKKNNRTKTNGRR
;
A
#
# COMPACT_ATOMS: atom_id res chain seq x y z
N MET A 1 3.88 8.75 -21.36
CA MET A 1 3.83 8.53 -19.89
C MET A 1 3.65 7.03 -19.72
N VAL A 2 4.55 6.34 -19.03
CA VAL A 2 4.42 4.90 -18.81
C VAL A 2 3.27 4.72 -17.82
N GLU A 3 2.21 4.06 -18.25
CA GLU A 3 1.09 3.73 -17.39
C GLU A 3 1.52 2.56 -16.49
N LEU A 4 1.82 2.87 -15.23
CA LEU A 4 2.14 1.87 -14.22
C LEU A 4 0.84 1.54 -13.49
N ASP A 5 0.35 0.31 -13.66
CA ASP A 5 -0.82 -0.20 -12.94
C ASP A 5 -0.44 -0.56 -11.49
N LEU A 6 -0.14 0.49 -10.71
CA LEU A 6 0.36 0.38 -9.35
C LEU A 6 -0.66 0.94 -8.36
N GLU A 7 -1.09 0.09 -7.43
CA GLU A 7 -1.88 0.52 -6.28
C GLU A 7 -1.00 1.31 -5.30
N ILE A 8 -1.37 2.57 -5.00
CA ILE A 8 -0.54 3.49 -4.21
C ILE A 8 -1.19 3.88 -2.87
N SER A 9 -2.52 3.78 -2.77
CA SER A 9 -3.27 4.16 -1.57
C SER A 9 -4.51 3.31 -1.37
N VAL A 10 -4.98 3.23 -0.13
CA VAL A 10 -6.17 2.46 0.25
C VAL A 10 -7.11 3.35 1.04
N LEU A 11 -8.41 3.22 0.81
CA LEU A 11 -9.45 3.91 1.58
C LEU A 11 -10.46 2.88 2.11
N GLU A 12 -10.71 2.91 3.41
CA GLU A 12 -11.70 2.07 4.08
C GLU A 12 -12.73 2.95 4.80
N VAL A 13 -14.01 2.57 4.73
CA VAL A 13 -15.09 3.20 5.50
C VAL A 13 -15.54 2.19 6.56
N SER A 14 -15.26 2.51 7.82
CA SER A 14 -15.49 1.61 8.95
C SER A 14 -16.85 1.84 9.59
N GLY A 15 -17.77 0.89 9.40
CA GLY A 15 -19.04 0.84 10.09
C GLY A 15 -20.06 1.91 9.66
N SER A 16 -21.24 1.86 10.29
CA SER A 16 -22.27 2.87 10.10
C SER A 16 -21.99 4.10 10.97
N PRO A 17 -22.22 5.33 10.48
CA PRO A 17 -22.12 6.54 11.31
C PRO A 17 -23.08 6.55 12.51
N THR A 18 -24.13 5.73 12.46
CA THR A 18 -25.16 5.64 13.51
C THR A 18 -24.92 4.52 14.52
N CYS A 19 -23.98 3.61 14.26
CA CYS A 19 -23.69 2.46 15.12
C CYS A 19 -22.18 2.39 15.37
N LEU A 20 -21.74 2.89 16.53
CA LEU A 20 -20.34 2.90 16.91
C LEU A 20 -19.87 1.49 17.29
N ASP A 21 -19.21 0.82 16.34
CA ASP A 21 -18.49 -0.42 16.60
C ASP A 21 -16.98 -0.17 16.59
N HIS A 22 -16.41 0.00 17.77
CA HIS A 22 -14.97 0.25 17.93
C HIS A 22 -14.12 -0.97 17.55
N THR A 23 -14.67 -2.19 17.67
CA THR A 23 -13.97 -3.42 17.30
C THR A 23 -13.76 -3.48 15.80
N HIS A 24 -14.78 -3.09 15.02
CA HIS A 24 -14.69 -2.94 13.58
C HIS A 24 -13.64 -1.89 13.18
N TYR A 25 -13.62 -0.73 13.83
CA TYR A 25 -12.61 0.31 13.59
C TYR A 25 -11.17 -0.22 13.75
N VAL A 26 -10.88 -0.94 14.84
CA VAL A 26 -9.54 -1.50 15.08
C VAL A 26 -9.20 -2.58 14.06
N GLY A 27 -10.18 -3.42 13.70
CA GLY A 27 -10.03 -4.44 12.67
C GLY A 27 -9.65 -3.86 11.31
N ASP A 28 -10.36 -2.82 10.89
CA ASP A 28 -10.16 -2.14 9.61
C ASP A 28 -8.84 -1.36 9.57
N ARG A 29 -8.45 -0.71 10.67
CA ARG A 29 -7.12 -0.09 10.80
C ARG A 29 -6.00 -1.12 10.58
N ASN A 30 -6.16 -2.33 11.12
CA ASN A 30 -5.20 -3.41 10.90
C ASN A 30 -5.20 -3.92 9.46
N LYS A 31 -6.36 -3.93 8.78
CA LYS A 31 -6.43 -4.24 7.34
C LYS A 31 -5.68 -3.21 6.52
N ILE A 32 -5.87 -1.91 6.79
CA ILE A 32 -5.13 -0.83 6.13
C ILE A 32 -3.62 -1.04 6.30
N ALA A 33 -3.15 -1.26 7.54
CA ALA A 33 -1.73 -1.49 7.77
C ALA A 33 -1.18 -2.69 6.98
N LYS A 34 -1.94 -3.79 6.89
CA LYS A 34 -1.57 -4.96 6.07
C LYS A 34 -1.52 -4.63 4.58
N MET A 35 -2.49 -3.90 4.05
CA MET A 35 -2.53 -3.55 2.63
C MET A 35 -1.41 -2.58 2.25
N LEU A 36 -1.14 -1.56 3.07
CA LEU A 36 0.00 -0.66 2.85
C LEU A 36 1.34 -1.41 2.86
N LYS A 37 1.47 -2.41 3.73
CA LYS A 37 2.64 -3.29 3.76
C LYS A 37 2.75 -4.13 2.48
N ILE A 38 1.65 -4.63 1.93
CA ILE A 38 1.65 -5.39 0.67
C ILE A 38 2.10 -4.49 -0.48
N ILE A 39 1.55 -3.27 -0.58
CA ILE A 39 1.94 -2.28 -1.59
C ILE A 39 3.44 -1.99 -1.52
N LEU A 40 3.97 -1.65 -0.34
CA LEU A 40 5.41 -1.38 -0.19
C LEU A 40 6.28 -2.58 -0.57
N ASN A 41 5.87 -3.80 -0.19
CA ASN A 41 6.60 -5.00 -0.58
C ASN A 41 6.57 -5.24 -2.08
N TYR A 42 5.42 -5.01 -2.72
CA TYR A 42 5.29 -5.12 -4.16
C TYR A 42 6.26 -4.16 -4.86
N ILE A 43 6.30 -2.89 -4.45
CA ILE A 43 7.24 -1.91 -5.03
C ILE A 43 8.69 -2.37 -4.82
N LYS A 44 9.04 -2.80 -3.61
CA LYS A 44 10.39 -3.25 -3.27
C LYS A 44 10.85 -4.46 -4.09
N ILE A 45 9.96 -5.42 -4.34
CA ILE A 45 10.30 -6.68 -5.04
C ILE A 45 10.39 -6.45 -6.54
N ASN A 46 9.48 -5.66 -7.11
CA ASN A 46 9.41 -5.47 -8.57
C ASN A 46 10.35 -4.37 -9.08
N TYR A 47 10.78 -3.45 -8.22
CA TYR A 47 11.66 -2.34 -8.59
C TYR A 47 12.88 -2.31 -7.67
N SER A 48 13.99 -2.89 -8.14
CA SER A 48 15.24 -3.06 -7.39
C SER A 48 16.12 -1.81 -7.40
N GLY A 49 15.60 -0.68 -6.89
CA GLY A 49 16.34 0.57 -6.81
C GLY A 49 17.14 0.75 -5.53
N CYS A 50 17.84 1.88 -5.43
CA CYS A 50 18.60 2.26 -4.24
C CYS A 50 17.73 2.22 -2.98
N TYR A 51 18.19 1.50 -1.95
CA TYR A 51 17.47 1.39 -0.69
C TYR A 51 17.31 2.76 0.00
N GLU A 52 18.25 3.68 -0.20
CA GLU A 52 18.20 5.02 0.39
C GLU A 52 17.08 5.89 -0.15
N ASP A 53 16.68 5.69 -1.40
CA ASP A 53 15.53 6.36 -2.00
C ASP A 53 14.23 5.64 -1.59
N PHE A 54 14.26 4.31 -1.58
CA PHE A 54 13.11 3.51 -1.15
C PHE A 54 12.65 3.85 0.27
N ARG A 55 13.57 4.03 1.23
CA ARG A 55 13.22 4.39 2.62
C ARG A 55 12.48 5.74 2.75
N ARG A 56 12.58 6.62 1.74
CA ARG A 56 11.91 7.93 1.71
C ARG A 56 10.48 7.82 1.21
N ILE A 57 10.15 6.73 0.52
CA ILE A 57 8.80 6.46 0.06
C ILE A 57 7.89 6.24 1.27
N LYS A 58 6.76 6.96 1.25
CA LYS A 58 5.61 6.70 2.10
C LYS A 58 4.45 6.26 1.22
N VAL A 59 3.61 5.40 1.75
CA VAL A 59 2.28 5.10 1.21
C VAL A 59 1.23 5.48 2.24
N TYR A 60 0.04 5.84 1.78
CA TYR A 60 -1.00 6.38 2.66
C TYR A 60 -2.28 5.55 2.58
N GLY A 61 -2.88 5.36 3.76
CA GLY A 61 -4.16 4.71 3.93
C GLY A 61 -5.13 5.64 4.65
N ILE A 62 -6.36 5.72 4.18
CA ILE A 62 -7.39 6.58 4.75
C ILE A 62 -8.47 5.69 5.36
N GLN A 63 -8.88 6.03 6.58
CA GLN A 63 -10.02 5.40 7.24
C GLN A 63 -11.05 6.46 7.58
N VAL A 64 -12.30 6.21 7.25
CA VAL A 64 -13.42 7.03 7.71
C VAL A 64 -14.17 6.26 8.78
N TYR A 65 -14.30 6.84 9.98
CA TYR A 65 -15.00 6.23 11.11
C TYR A 65 -15.63 7.33 11.96
N ASP A 66 -16.90 7.20 12.31
CA ASP A 66 -17.63 8.17 13.15
C ASP A 66 -17.47 9.62 12.66
N HIS A 67 -17.70 9.84 11.37
CA HIS A 67 -17.51 11.13 10.67
C HIS A 67 -16.09 11.70 10.73
N ASP A 68 -15.12 10.98 11.28
CA ASP A 68 -13.72 11.36 11.31
C ASP A 68 -12.93 10.67 10.20
N PHE A 69 -12.08 11.45 9.54
CA PHE A 69 -11.07 10.97 8.61
C PHE A 69 -9.76 10.77 9.35
N TYR A 70 -9.18 9.58 9.22
CA TYR A 70 -7.88 9.20 9.76
C TYR A 70 -6.94 8.91 8.58
N ILE A 71 -5.86 9.68 8.47
CA ILE A 71 -4.83 9.49 7.45
C ILE A 71 -3.65 8.81 8.11
N TYR A 72 -3.41 7.56 7.72
CA TYR A 72 -2.24 6.79 8.13
C TYR A 72 -1.16 6.80 7.05
N SER A 73 0.09 6.79 7.46
CA SER A 73 1.24 6.56 6.60
C SER A 73 1.95 5.27 6.97
N MET A 74 2.57 4.65 5.98
CA MET A 74 3.54 3.58 6.16
C MET A 74 4.81 3.83 5.36
N CYS A 75 5.96 3.57 5.97
CA CYS A 75 7.26 3.50 5.28
C CYS A 75 8.13 2.36 5.84
N LEU A 76 9.23 2.07 5.13
CA LEU A 76 10.24 1.10 5.54
C LEU A 76 11.57 1.81 5.85
N PRO A 77 11.73 2.45 7.04
CA PRO A 77 12.95 3.19 7.37
C PRO A 77 14.19 2.29 7.43
N PHE A 78 14.03 1.07 7.95
CA PHE A 78 15.10 0.07 8.08
C PHE A 78 14.66 -1.27 7.49
N ALA A 79 15.62 -2.08 7.06
CA ALA A 79 15.34 -3.33 6.38
C ALA A 79 14.47 -4.24 7.28
N GLY A 80 13.27 -4.54 6.80
CA GLY A 80 12.30 -5.38 7.52
C GLY A 80 11.47 -4.68 8.61
N VAL A 81 11.75 -3.42 8.92
CA VAL A 81 11.02 -2.64 9.94
C VAL A 81 10.05 -1.68 9.27
N TYR A 82 8.74 -1.95 9.42
CA TYR A 82 7.68 -1.08 8.91
C TYR A 82 7.26 -0.09 9.99
N TYR A 83 7.21 1.18 9.62
CA TYR A 83 6.73 2.24 10.50
C TYR A 83 5.34 2.68 10.04
N PHE A 84 4.32 2.36 10.85
CA PHE A 84 2.92 2.71 10.61
C PHE A 84 2.48 3.78 11.61
N LYS A 85 2.00 4.93 11.12
CA LYS A 85 1.70 6.10 11.93
C LYS A 85 0.42 6.79 11.48
N LEU A 86 -0.36 7.34 12.41
CA LEU A 86 -1.41 8.31 12.12
C LEU A 86 -0.75 9.68 11.86
N GLU A 87 -0.88 10.22 10.65
CA GLU A 87 -0.31 11.53 10.30
C GLU A 87 -1.29 12.65 10.60
N LYS A 88 -2.58 12.45 10.32
CA LYS A 88 -3.61 13.47 10.53
C LYS A 88 -4.97 12.86 10.81
N LYS A 89 -5.75 13.56 11.63
CA LYS A 89 -7.17 13.32 11.90
C LYS A 89 -7.95 14.61 11.66
N PHE A 90 -9.09 14.54 11.00
CA PHE A 90 -10.03 15.66 10.90
C PHE A 90 -11.47 15.17 10.76
N SER A 91 -12.41 15.99 11.23
CA SER A 91 -13.84 15.64 11.26
C SER A 91 -14.58 16.19 10.04
N CYS A 92 -15.56 15.43 9.58
CA CYS A 92 -16.59 15.87 8.66
C CYS A 92 -17.61 16.75 9.41
N PRO A 93 -18.00 17.92 8.89
CA PRO A 93 -19.02 18.75 9.51
C PRO A 93 -20.36 18.01 9.53
N THR A 94 -20.90 17.76 10.71
CA THR A 94 -22.22 17.12 10.90
C THR A 94 -23.31 18.11 11.33
N MET A 95 -22.92 19.28 11.84
CA MET A 95 -23.84 20.29 12.36
C MET A 95 -24.21 21.32 11.29
N THR A 96 -25.45 21.26 10.80
CA THR A 96 -25.96 22.10 9.70
C THR A 96 -25.79 23.61 9.94
N PHE A 97 -25.94 24.08 11.19
CA PHE A 97 -25.83 25.51 11.52
C PHE A 97 -24.39 26.03 11.58
N LEU A 98 -23.40 25.17 11.78
CA LEU A 98 -21.96 25.53 11.77
C LEU A 98 -21.31 25.27 10.41
N LEU A 99 -22.05 24.70 9.46
CA LEU A 99 -21.53 24.24 8.18
C LEU A 99 -20.75 25.34 7.45
N PHE A 100 -21.24 26.58 7.39
CA PHE A 100 -20.52 27.68 6.72
C PHE A 100 -19.16 28.00 7.34
N LYS A 101 -18.97 27.74 8.65
CA LYS A 101 -17.69 27.96 9.35
C LYS A 101 -16.76 26.75 9.26
N GLU A 102 -17.33 25.54 9.25
CA GLU A 102 -16.58 24.29 9.26
C GLU A 102 -16.24 23.80 7.86
N LEU A 103 -17.07 24.10 6.87
CA LEU A 103 -16.89 23.67 5.48
C LEU A 103 -15.58 24.16 4.87
N PRO A 104 -15.15 25.43 5.03
CA PRO A 104 -13.84 25.85 4.52
C PRO A 104 -12.69 25.09 5.16
N LYS A 105 -12.78 24.78 6.46
CA LYS A 105 -11.76 24.00 7.18
C LYS A 105 -11.73 22.56 6.69
N PHE A 106 -12.89 21.96 6.50
CA PHE A 106 -13.03 20.61 5.96
C PHE A 106 -12.49 20.53 4.53
N ALA A 107 -12.87 21.46 3.66
CA ALA A 107 -12.37 21.55 2.30
C ALA A 107 -10.85 21.71 2.25
N SER A 108 -10.28 22.54 3.13
CA SER A 108 -8.82 22.67 3.27
C SER A 108 -8.15 21.36 3.69
N ASN A 109 -8.76 20.60 4.61
CA ASN A 109 -8.24 19.29 5.01
C ASN A 109 -8.33 18.25 3.88
N LEU A 110 -9.42 18.24 3.10
CA LEU A 110 -9.56 17.39 1.92
C LEU A 110 -8.51 17.74 0.86
N TRP A 111 -8.25 19.03 0.65
CA TRP A 111 -7.22 19.48 -0.28
C TRP A 111 -5.83 19.01 0.16
N MET A 112 -5.50 19.18 1.44
CA MET A 112 -4.24 18.70 1.98
C MET A 112 -4.11 17.17 1.87
N MET A 113 -5.20 16.42 2.08
CA MET A 113 -5.22 14.96 1.90
C MET A 113 -4.89 14.59 0.44
N ARG A 114 -5.50 15.29 -0.53
CA ARG A 114 -5.19 15.12 -1.95
C ARG A 114 -3.70 15.38 -2.23
N ASP A 115 -3.16 16.49 -1.74
CA ASP A 115 -1.77 16.87 -1.99
C ASP A 115 -0.78 15.82 -1.44
N ILE A 116 -1.07 15.26 -0.26
CA ILE A 116 -0.27 14.17 0.33
C ILE A 116 -0.27 12.93 -0.58
N ILE A 117 -1.43 12.52 -1.11
CA ILE A 117 -1.54 11.35 -1.98
C ILE A 117 -0.80 11.61 -3.31
N ILE A 118 -0.97 12.79 -3.91
CA ILE A 118 -0.29 13.15 -5.16
C ILE A 118 1.23 13.14 -4.96
N SER A 119 1.73 13.78 -3.91
CA SER A 119 3.16 13.81 -3.60
C SER A 119 3.73 12.41 -3.35
N SER A 120 2.95 11.54 -2.72
CA SER A 120 3.27 10.12 -2.53
C SER A 120 3.43 9.39 -3.86
N THR A 121 2.45 9.57 -4.77
CA THR A 121 2.45 8.99 -6.12
C THR A 121 3.63 9.47 -6.95
N GLU A 122 3.92 10.78 -6.93
CA GLU A 122 5.08 11.35 -7.61
C GLU A 122 6.39 10.76 -7.09
N SER A 123 6.54 10.64 -5.77
CA SER A 123 7.74 10.06 -5.15
C SER A 123 7.96 8.60 -5.56
N ILE A 124 6.89 7.80 -5.62
CA ILE A 124 6.94 6.41 -6.07
C ILE A 124 7.25 6.35 -7.57
N TYR A 125 6.60 7.19 -8.37
CA TYR A 125 6.82 7.24 -9.82
C TYR A 125 8.26 7.63 -10.17
N THR A 126 8.83 8.63 -9.48
CA THR A 126 10.24 9.00 -9.63
C THR A 126 11.16 7.84 -9.28
N TYR A 127 10.92 7.15 -8.15
CA TYR A 127 11.71 5.97 -7.78
C TYR A 127 11.67 4.88 -8.86
N VAL A 128 10.47 4.53 -9.33
CA VAL A 128 10.29 3.50 -10.36
C VAL A 128 10.92 3.90 -11.69
N THR A 129 10.72 5.14 -12.13
CA THR A 129 11.21 5.61 -13.42
C THR A 129 12.73 5.71 -13.45
N ASN A 130 13.35 6.19 -12.37
CA ASN A 130 14.82 6.25 -12.28
C ASN A 130 15.45 4.86 -12.45
N ILE A 131 14.83 3.82 -11.85
CA ILE A 131 15.30 2.43 -12.00
C ILE A 131 15.16 1.96 -13.45
N ILE A 132 14.04 2.24 -14.10
CA ILE A 132 13.83 1.86 -15.49
C ILE A 132 14.88 2.51 -16.39
N SER A 133 15.14 3.81 -16.19
CA SER A 133 16.15 4.56 -16.95
C SER A 133 17.57 4.02 -16.72
N GLU A 134 17.95 3.71 -15.48
CA GLU A 134 19.26 3.11 -15.17
C GLU A 134 19.41 1.71 -15.77
N SER A 135 18.33 0.93 -15.83
CA SER A 135 18.35 -0.43 -16.41
C SER A 135 18.45 -0.46 -17.94
N SER A 136 18.10 0.62 -18.63
CA SER A 136 18.16 0.70 -20.10
C SER A 136 19.52 1.06 -20.68
N ASP A 137 20.47 1.50 -19.85
CA ASP A 137 21.81 1.92 -20.29
C ASP A 137 22.89 0.82 -20.15
N ASP A 138 22.56 -0.34 -19.58
CA ASP A 138 23.51 -1.45 -19.38
C ASP A 138 23.03 -2.75 -20.05
N ASP A 139 22.84 -2.70 -21.37
CA ASP A 139 22.61 -3.89 -22.19
C ASP A 139 23.95 -4.55 -22.60
N SER A 140 24.87 -4.71 -21.64
CA SER A 140 26.14 -5.42 -21.83
C SER A 140 26.15 -6.77 -21.08
N LYS A 141 25.50 -7.75 -21.74
CA LYS A 141 25.67 -9.22 -21.57
C LYS A 141 25.51 -9.76 -20.13
N ILE A 142 24.29 -10.19 -19.82
CA ILE A 142 24.10 -11.29 -18.85
C ILE A 142 23.71 -12.55 -19.61
N ASP A 143 24.59 -13.55 -19.53
CA ASP A 143 24.44 -14.87 -20.15
C ASP A 143 23.13 -15.54 -19.74
N LYS A 144 22.43 -16.10 -20.73
CA LYS A 144 21.24 -16.93 -20.53
C LYS A 144 21.63 -18.17 -19.71
N VAL A 145 21.31 -18.16 -18.42
CA VAL A 145 21.32 -19.38 -17.61
C VAL A 145 20.30 -20.35 -18.22
N LYS A 146 20.83 -21.45 -18.78
CA LYS A 146 20.05 -22.57 -19.33
C LYS A 146 19.26 -23.26 -18.21
N THR A 147 17.97 -22.95 -18.10
CA THR A 147 16.94 -23.86 -17.56
C THR A 147 16.35 -24.60 -18.78
N SER A 148 16.28 -25.93 -18.94
CA SER A 148 16.17 -27.09 -18.03
C SER A 148 16.50 -28.38 -18.83
N PRO A 149 16.33 -29.59 -18.26
CA PRO A 149 15.56 -30.61 -18.99
C PRO A 149 14.40 -31.24 -18.19
N PRO A 150 13.51 -32.00 -18.85
CA PRO A 150 12.09 -32.15 -18.51
C PRO A 150 11.79 -33.32 -17.57
N GLY A 151 10.56 -33.31 -17.02
CA GLY A 151 10.12 -34.11 -15.89
C GLY A 151 10.08 -35.64 -16.05
N LYS A 152 9.95 -36.31 -14.90
CA LYS A 152 9.56 -37.72 -14.80
C LYS A 152 8.11 -37.84 -14.33
N LYS A 153 7.34 -38.59 -15.13
CA LYS A 153 5.94 -38.98 -14.93
C LYS A 153 5.69 -39.74 -13.62
N LYS A 154 4.50 -39.54 -13.05
CA LYS A 154 3.87 -40.31 -11.97
C LYS A 154 3.93 -41.83 -12.21
N ASN A 155 4.20 -42.60 -11.16
CA ASN A 155 3.78 -43.99 -11.05
C ASN A 155 2.90 -44.16 -9.81
N ASN A 156 1.60 -44.32 -10.03
CA ASN A 156 0.67 -44.87 -9.06
C ASN A 156 1.01 -46.36 -8.86
N ARG A 157 1.18 -46.80 -7.62
CA ARG A 157 1.14 -48.23 -7.30
C ARG A 157 0.31 -48.46 -6.04
N THR A 158 -0.94 -48.81 -6.29
CA THR A 158 -1.88 -49.46 -5.39
C THR A 158 -1.22 -50.67 -4.72
N LYS A 159 -1.31 -50.79 -3.40
CA LYS A 159 -1.20 -52.08 -2.70
C LYS A 159 -2.31 -52.22 -1.67
N THR A 160 -3.07 -53.27 -1.90
CA THR A 160 -4.14 -53.85 -1.11
C THR A 160 -3.62 -54.59 0.13
N ASN A 161 -4.45 -54.57 1.18
CA ASN A 161 -4.70 -55.55 2.25
C ASN A 161 -3.58 -56.12 3.14
N GLY A 162 -3.89 -56.12 4.45
CA GLY A 162 -3.31 -57.05 5.42
C GLY A 162 -3.87 -56.87 6.83
N ARG A 163 -4.98 -57.54 7.14
CA ARG A 163 -5.46 -57.79 8.51
C ARG A 163 -4.34 -58.40 9.37
N ARG A 164 -4.20 -57.93 10.60
CA ARG A 164 -4.08 -58.75 11.81
C ARG A 164 -4.42 -57.91 13.02
#